data_AF-A0A3D3Q5T2-F1
#
_entry.id   AF-A0A3D3Q5T2-F1
#
_cell.length_a   1.000
_cell.length_b   1.000
_cell.length_c   1.000
_cell.angle_alpha   90.00
_cell.angle_beta   90.00
_cell.angle_gamma   90.00
#
_symmetry.space_group_name_H-M   'P 1'
#
loop_
_entity.id
_entity.type
_entity.pdbx_description
1 polymer ?
#
loop_
_entity_poly.entity_id
_entity_poly.type
_entity_poly.pdbx_seq_one_letter_code
_entity_poly.pdbx_strand_id
1 'polypeptide(L)'
;MDAAARVLSGSTIPASYAREVTTHGEEVERWRAGRLAALTGPEGWLAIVGLTWLRDGSNSIGSARGSDIMLPRGPARLGSIEVSDGAASFVPTDDADDIRTADGEPVTGPFPLVDDQSGPPTKLRLGSVAFHVIRRGDTLGVRVRDAEAPARQAFRGIEIFPVDERWRLEATFEPGPPDREVPRGRPPDISTANNTTTQEGLPREGLGRFMGVMLKG
;
A
#
# COMPACT_ATOMS: atom_id res chain seq x y z
N MET A 1 26.71 12.30 -71.63
CA MET A 1 26.93 12.88 -70.29
C MET A 1 25.58 13.36 -69.79
N ASP A 2 25.24 13.03 -68.54
CA ASP A 2 23.98 13.24 -67.81
C ASP A 2 22.74 12.44 -68.25
N ALA A 3 21.88 11.89 -67.38
CA ALA A 3 21.82 11.87 -65.91
C ALA A 3 21.06 10.59 -65.47
N ALA A 4 21.51 9.95 -64.38
CA ALA A 4 20.86 8.78 -63.80
C ALA A 4 19.78 9.21 -62.79
N ALA A 5 18.52 8.84 -63.07
CA ALA A 5 17.41 8.99 -62.14
C ALA A 5 17.52 7.94 -61.01
N ARG A 6 17.68 8.41 -59.77
CA ARG A 6 17.59 7.59 -58.57
C ARG A 6 16.13 7.42 -58.16
N VAL A 7 15.66 6.18 -58.18
CA VAL A 7 14.37 5.76 -57.61
C VAL A 7 14.50 5.76 -56.08
N LEU A 8 13.70 6.60 -55.40
CA LEU A 8 13.54 6.56 -53.95
C LEU A 8 12.58 5.41 -53.60
N SER A 9 13.10 4.39 -52.93
CA SER A 9 12.31 3.31 -52.33
C SER A 9 11.58 3.85 -51.10
N GLY A 10 10.25 3.81 -51.12
CA GLY A 10 9.41 4.17 -49.99
C GLY A 10 9.63 3.22 -48.81
N SER A 11 10.05 3.77 -47.68
CA SER A 11 10.11 3.02 -46.42
C SER A 11 8.70 2.92 -45.85
N THR A 12 8.07 1.76 -46.00
CA THR A 12 6.83 1.41 -45.29
C THR A 12 7.16 1.23 -43.81
N ILE A 13 6.75 2.19 -42.99
CA ILE A 13 6.74 2.02 -41.53
C ILE A 13 5.70 0.92 -41.20
N PRO A 14 6.06 -0.16 -40.48
CA PRO A 14 5.09 -1.19 -40.13
C PRO A 14 4.03 -0.60 -39.18
N ALA A 15 2.76 -0.80 -39.54
CA ALA A 15 1.61 -0.48 -38.71
C ALA A 15 1.57 -1.43 -37.50
N SER A 16 2.22 -1.07 -36.39
CA SER A 16 1.95 -1.68 -35.09
C SER A 16 2.21 -0.72 -33.93
N TYR A 17 1.46 0.39 -33.94
CA TYR A 17 1.03 1.06 -32.72
C TYR A 17 -0.44 1.45 -32.90
N ALA A 18 -1.29 0.44 -33.12
CA ALA A 18 -2.71 0.63 -32.87
C ALA A 18 -2.85 0.78 -31.35
N ARG A 19 -2.86 2.03 -30.87
CA ARG A 19 -3.24 2.35 -29.50
C ARG A 19 -4.68 1.86 -29.36
N GLU A 20 -4.92 0.91 -28.46
CA GLU A 20 -6.27 0.43 -28.17
C GLU A 20 -7.15 1.64 -27.85
N VAL A 21 -8.16 1.91 -28.68
CA VAL A 21 -9.10 3.01 -28.44
C VAL A 21 -10.11 2.48 -27.43
N THR A 22 -9.82 2.65 -26.14
CA THR A 22 -10.75 2.32 -25.06
C THR A 22 -11.64 3.52 -24.78
N THR A 23 -12.92 3.26 -24.54
CA THR A 23 -13.86 4.29 -24.08
C THR A 23 -13.52 4.74 -22.67
N HIS A 24 -13.94 5.95 -22.29
CA HIS A 24 -13.75 6.46 -20.92
C HIS A 24 -14.35 5.51 -19.86
N GLY A 25 -15.51 4.93 -20.16
CA GLY A 25 -16.14 3.93 -19.31
C GLY A 25 -15.25 2.72 -19.08
N GLU A 26 -14.68 2.15 -20.14
CA GLU A 26 -13.78 0.99 -20.04
C GLU A 26 -12.48 1.32 -19.28
N GLU A 27 -11.94 2.52 -19.46
CA GLU A 27 -10.77 2.98 -18.70
C GLU A 27 -11.06 3.05 -17.20
N VAL A 28 -12.20 3.64 -16.84
CA VAL A 28 -12.62 3.77 -15.44
C VAL A 28 -12.91 2.40 -14.83
N GLU A 29 -13.58 1.50 -15.55
CA GLU A 29 -13.85 0.14 -15.04
C GLU A 29 -12.57 -0.69 -14.91
N ARG A 30 -11.63 -0.58 -15.85
CA ARG A 30 -10.32 -1.22 -15.72
C ARG A 30 -9.55 -0.71 -14.50
N TRP A 31 -9.58 0.60 -14.27
CA TRP A 31 -8.98 1.20 -13.07
C TRP A 31 -9.69 0.72 -11.79
N ARG A 32 -11.02 0.65 -11.77
CA ARG A 32 -11.80 0.13 -10.63
C ARG A 32 -11.41 -1.31 -10.31
N ALA A 33 -11.35 -2.18 -11.32
CA ALA A 33 -10.95 -3.57 -11.16
C ALA A 33 -9.51 -3.68 -10.63
N GLY A 34 -8.57 -2.91 -11.18
CA GLY A 34 -7.18 -2.87 -10.71
C GLY A 34 -7.07 -2.38 -9.27
N ARG A 35 -7.79 -1.31 -8.91
CA ARG A 35 -7.86 -0.79 -7.54
C ARG A 35 -8.42 -1.82 -6.57
N LEU A 36 -9.51 -2.49 -6.94
CA LEU A 36 -10.13 -3.52 -6.12
C LEU A 36 -9.18 -4.68 -5.88
N ALA A 37 -8.51 -5.17 -6.93
CA ALA A 37 -7.51 -6.23 -6.81
C ALA A 37 -6.32 -5.82 -5.93
N ALA A 38 -5.81 -4.58 -6.09
CA ALA A 38 -4.74 -4.06 -5.24
C ALA A 38 -5.16 -3.90 -3.77
N LEU A 39 -6.42 -3.54 -3.53
CA LEU A 39 -6.97 -3.37 -2.18
C LEU A 39 -7.15 -4.71 -1.47
N THR A 40 -7.71 -5.71 -2.16
CA THR A 40 -8.11 -7.01 -1.59
C THR A 40 -7.05 -8.10 -1.73
N GLY A 41 -5.99 -7.88 -2.49
CA GLY A 41 -4.90 -8.84 -2.70
C GLY A 41 -4.16 -9.23 -1.40
N PRO A 42 -3.37 -10.31 -1.42
CA PRO A 42 -2.67 -10.83 -0.23
C PRO A 42 -1.65 -9.86 0.39
N GLU A 43 -1.12 -8.94 -0.41
CA GLU A 43 -0.23 -7.87 0.03
C GLU A 43 -0.92 -6.50 0.04
N GLY A 44 -2.22 -6.48 -0.21
CA GLY A 44 -3.05 -5.29 -0.36
C GLY A 44 -3.25 -4.53 0.94
N TRP A 45 -3.89 -3.36 0.86
CA TRP A 45 -4.07 -2.50 2.04
C TRP A 45 -4.90 -3.17 3.15
N LEU A 46 -5.89 -3.99 2.78
CA LEU A 46 -6.70 -4.73 3.75
C LEU A 46 -5.94 -5.87 4.44
N ALA A 47 -4.77 -6.26 3.94
CA ALA A 47 -3.91 -7.23 4.60
C ALA A 47 -3.08 -6.61 5.73
N ILE A 48 -2.99 -5.28 5.84
CA ILE A 48 -2.17 -4.63 6.87
C ILE A 48 -2.81 -4.86 8.24
N VAL A 49 -2.03 -5.43 9.16
CA VAL A 49 -2.45 -5.76 10.53
C VAL A 49 -1.58 -5.09 11.60
N GLY A 50 -0.45 -4.49 11.21
CA GLY A 50 0.44 -3.82 12.16
C GLY A 50 1.37 -2.81 11.52
N LEU A 51 1.68 -1.78 12.30
CA LEU A 51 2.77 -0.83 12.05
C LEU A 51 3.43 -0.52 13.40
N THR A 52 4.72 -0.84 13.51
CA THR A 52 5.52 -0.53 14.71
C THR A 52 6.75 0.26 14.29
N TRP A 53 7.01 1.39 14.93
CA TRP A 53 8.28 2.12 14.76
C TRP A 53 9.39 1.42 15.54
N LEU A 54 10.55 1.29 14.91
CA LEU A 54 11.71 0.64 15.50
C LEU A 54 12.53 1.65 16.30
N ARG A 55 13.11 1.18 17.40
CA ARG A 55 14.17 1.87 18.14
C ARG A 55 15.54 1.32 17.74
N ASP A 56 16.59 2.09 17.99
CA ASP A 56 17.96 1.59 17.89
C ASP A 56 18.18 0.39 18.83
N GLY A 57 18.99 -0.56 18.38
CA GLY A 57 19.22 -1.84 19.04
C GLY A 57 18.10 -2.86 18.77
N SER A 58 17.84 -3.71 19.76
CA SER A 58 16.99 -4.89 19.61
C SER A 58 15.50 -4.60 19.76
N ASN A 59 14.72 -5.03 18.77
CA ASN A 59 13.26 -4.98 18.75
C ASN A 59 12.72 -6.40 18.60
N SER A 60 12.08 -6.94 19.63
CA SER A 60 11.54 -8.30 19.63
C SER A 60 10.36 -8.45 18.67
N ILE A 61 10.29 -9.58 17.95
CA ILE A 61 9.18 -9.90 17.05
C ILE A 61 8.65 -11.31 17.34
N GLY A 62 7.33 -11.45 17.40
CA GLY A 62 6.66 -12.73 17.67
C GLY A 62 5.20 -12.57 18.12
N SER A 63 4.51 -13.69 18.33
CA SER A 63 3.09 -13.69 18.76
C SER A 63 2.91 -13.55 20.28
N ALA A 64 3.98 -13.59 21.08
CA ALA A 64 3.91 -13.37 22.51
C ALA A 64 3.39 -11.97 22.84
N ARG A 65 2.57 -11.88 23.90
CA ARG A 65 2.19 -10.58 24.48
C ARG A 65 3.45 -9.90 25.02
N GLY A 66 3.64 -8.64 24.64
CA GLY A 66 4.80 -7.85 25.04
C GLY A 66 5.95 -7.84 24.04
N SER A 67 5.88 -8.60 22.93
CA SER A 67 6.78 -8.39 21.80
C SER A 67 6.63 -6.97 21.26
N ASP A 68 7.75 -6.32 20.91
CA ASP A 68 7.73 -4.97 20.34
C ASP A 68 6.96 -4.94 19.02
N ILE A 69 7.24 -5.91 18.15
CA ILE A 69 6.48 -6.21 16.95
C ILE A 69 5.62 -7.45 17.22
N MET A 70 4.36 -7.22 17.57
CA MET A 70 3.41 -8.30 17.81
C MET A 70 2.86 -8.85 16.49
N LEU A 71 3.04 -10.15 16.28
CA LEU A 71 2.47 -10.87 15.14
C LEU A 71 1.11 -11.46 15.51
N PRO A 72 0.14 -11.46 14.59
CA PRO A 72 -1.17 -12.06 14.86
C PRO A 72 -1.09 -13.59 15.01
N ARG A 73 -0.04 -14.22 14.48
CA ARG A 73 0.19 -15.66 14.50
C ARG A 73 1.67 -16.00 14.33
N GLY A 74 2.01 -17.27 14.55
CA GLY A 74 3.37 -17.78 14.48
C GLY A 74 3.97 -18.04 15.86
N PRO A 75 5.28 -18.32 15.92
CA PRO A 75 6.01 -18.54 17.16
C PRO A 75 5.85 -17.39 18.15
N ALA A 76 5.81 -17.73 19.43
CA ALA A 76 5.76 -16.75 20.52
C ALA A 76 6.95 -15.79 20.44
N ARG A 77 8.14 -16.32 20.16
CA ARG A 77 9.36 -15.58 19.82
C ARG A 77 9.77 -16.01 18.42
N LEU A 78 9.69 -15.12 17.46
CA LEU A 78 10.18 -15.37 16.11
C LEU A 78 11.64 -14.93 15.97
N GLY A 79 12.02 -13.88 16.69
CA GLY A 79 13.36 -13.32 16.63
C GLY A 79 13.40 -11.88 17.12
N SER A 80 14.34 -11.13 16.56
CA SER A 80 14.46 -9.69 16.77
C SER A 80 14.82 -8.98 15.47
N ILE A 81 14.50 -7.69 15.40
CA ILE A 81 15.03 -6.78 14.39
C ILE A 81 16.03 -5.88 15.10
N GLU A 82 17.29 -6.04 14.72
CA GLU A 82 18.41 -5.24 15.20
C GLU A 82 18.58 -4.02 14.31
N VAL A 83 18.51 -2.84 14.92
CA VAL A 83 18.72 -1.56 14.23
C VAL A 83 20.05 -0.95 14.68
N SER A 84 20.93 -0.65 13.73
CA SER A 84 22.18 0.07 13.95
C SER A 84 22.47 0.95 12.75
N ASP A 85 22.93 2.17 13.00
CA ASP A 85 23.36 3.12 11.96
C ASP A 85 22.30 3.34 10.86
N GLY A 86 21.02 3.34 11.27
CA GLY A 86 19.90 3.52 10.35
C GLY A 86 19.62 2.31 9.43
N ALA A 87 20.26 1.17 9.65
CA ALA A 87 20.02 -0.09 8.95
C ALA A 87 19.36 -1.13 9.87
N ALA A 88 18.59 -2.06 9.30
CA ALA A 88 17.89 -3.11 10.05
C ALA A 88 18.29 -4.51 9.57
N SER A 89 18.44 -5.45 10.51
CA SER A 89 18.64 -6.87 10.22
C SER A 89 17.71 -7.71 11.08
N PHE A 90 17.08 -8.72 10.48
CA PHE A 90 16.31 -9.72 11.22
C PHE A 90 17.25 -10.80 11.76
N VAL A 91 17.14 -11.11 13.04
CA VAL A 91 17.88 -12.19 13.72
C VAL A 91 16.87 -13.23 14.18
N PRO A 92 16.76 -14.39 13.51
CA PRO A 92 15.82 -15.45 13.89
C PRO A 92 16.25 -16.12 15.21
N THR A 93 15.26 -16.61 15.95
CA THR A 93 15.48 -17.61 17.01
C THR A 93 15.38 -19.03 16.46
N ASP A 94 15.72 -20.04 17.25
CA ASP A 94 15.53 -21.45 16.90
C ASP A 94 14.05 -21.80 16.60
N ASP A 95 13.10 -21.04 17.16
CA ASP A 95 11.67 -21.23 16.91
C ASP A 95 11.22 -20.71 15.51
N ALA A 96 12.13 -20.19 14.67
CA ALA A 96 11.83 -19.50 13.43
C ALA A 96 11.93 -20.36 12.16
N ASP A 97 11.87 -21.69 12.27
CA ASP A 97 12.14 -22.65 11.20
C ASP A 97 11.33 -22.46 9.90
N ASP A 98 10.17 -21.80 9.98
CA ASP A 98 9.26 -21.58 8.85
C ASP A 98 9.38 -20.18 8.21
N ILE A 99 10.29 -19.33 8.68
CA ILE A 99 10.50 -17.99 8.09
C ILE A 99 11.22 -18.10 6.74
N ARG A 100 10.65 -17.45 5.73
CA ARG A 100 11.14 -17.46 4.34
C ARG A 100 11.26 -16.05 3.77
N THR A 101 12.13 -15.86 2.79
CA THR A 101 12.12 -14.66 1.93
C THR A 101 10.90 -14.68 1.00
N ALA A 102 10.67 -13.58 0.28
CA ALA A 102 9.63 -13.51 -0.75
C ALA A 102 9.77 -14.58 -1.85
N ASP A 103 11.01 -14.99 -2.14
CA ASP A 103 11.36 -15.98 -3.15
C ASP A 103 11.31 -17.43 -2.61
N GLY A 104 11.01 -17.60 -1.32
CA GLY A 104 10.84 -18.91 -0.69
C GLY A 104 12.10 -19.47 -0.02
N GLU A 105 13.19 -18.71 0.03
CA GLU A 105 14.44 -19.15 0.66
C GLU A 105 14.35 -19.12 2.19
N PRO A 106 14.85 -20.15 2.90
CA PRO A 106 14.88 -20.17 4.36
C PRO A 106 15.81 -19.10 4.93
N VAL A 107 15.35 -18.45 6.00
CA VAL A 107 16.17 -17.48 6.74
C VAL A 107 16.59 -18.10 8.07
N THR A 108 17.81 -18.64 8.09
CA THR A 108 18.36 -19.43 9.21
C THR A 108 19.35 -18.67 10.09
N GLY A 109 19.64 -17.41 9.77
CA GLY A 109 20.56 -16.56 10.52
C GLY A 109 20.29 -15.08 10.27
N PRO A 110 21.15 -14.18 10.79
CA PRO A 110 21.01 -12.75 10.59
C PRO A 110 20.85 -12.38 9.11
N PHE A 111 19.78 -11.64 8.80
CA PHE A 111 19.38 -11.34 7.44
C PHE A 111 19.08 -9.85 7.26
N PRO A 112 19.72 -9.16 6.29
CA PRO A 112 19.54 -7.72 6.10
C PRO A 112 18.14 -7.39 5.57
N LEU A 113 17.52 -6.34 6.14
CA LEU A 113 16.22 -5.84 5.72
C LEU A 113 16.38 -4.50 4.97
N VAL A 114 16.20 -4.52 3.65
CA VAL A 114 16.14 -3.30 2.84
C VAL A 114 14.79 -2.62 3.08
N ASP A 115 14.81 -1.31 3.34
CA ASP A 115 13.60 -0.50 3.56
C ASP A 115 12.93 -0.07 2.24
N ASP A 116 11.68 0.43 2.34
CA ASP A 116 10.84 0.81 1.19
C ASP A 116 11.27 2.09 0.45
N GLN A 117 12.34 2.76 0.88
CA GLN A 117 12.93 3.93 0.20
C GLN A 117 14.33 3.67 -0.36
N SER A 118 15.06 2.71 0.20
CA SER A 118 16.42 2.36 -0.23
C SER A 118 16.48 1.32 -1.37
N GLY A 119 15.33 0.80 -1.80
CA GLY A 119 15.21 -0.18 -2.89
C GLY A 119 13.91 -0.99 -2.80
N PRO A 120 13.80 -2.11 -3.55
CA PRO A 120 12.75 -3.08 -3.30
C PRO A 120 12.86 -3.60 -1.86
N PRO A 121 11.82 -3.48 -1.03
CA PRO A 121 11.94 -3.84 0.38
C PRO A 121 12.11 -5.34 0.55
N THR A 122 13.01 -5.75 1.46
CA THR A 122 13.12 -7.15 1.86
C THR A 122 11.84 -7.55 2.57
N LYS A 123 11.14 -8.56 2.03
CA LYS A 123 9.94 -9.12 2.65
C LYS A 123 10.25 -10.50 3.20
N LEU A 124 9.93 -10.70 4.47
CA LEU A 124 9.97 -11.99 5.12
C LEU A 124 8.54 -12.49 5.36
N ARG A 125 8.35 -13.80 5.27
CA ARG A 125 7.05 -14.47 5.34
C ARG A 125 7.08 -15.66 6.26
N LEU A 126 6.02 -15.79 7.04
CA LEU A 126 5.72 -16.93 7.91
C LEU A 126 4.26 -17.33 7.66
N GLY A 127 4.05 -18.40 6.89
CA GLY A 127 2.73 -18.79 6.42
C GLY A 127 2.05 -17.63 5.67
N SER A 128 0.94 -17.12 6.20
CA SER A 128 0.19 -15.99 5.65
C SER A 128 0.69 -14.61 6.11
N VAL A 129 1.53 -14.57 7.16
CA VAL A 129 2.02 -13.34 7.75
C VAL A 129 3.25 -12.90 7.00
N ALA A 130 3.32 -11.62 6.62
CA ALA A 130 4.46 -11.03 5.95
C ALA A 130 4.87 -9.74 6.66
N PHE A 131 6.15 -9.44 6.71
CA PHE A 131 6.62 -8.15 7.20
C PHE A 131 7.80 -7.62 6.39
N HIS A 132 7.95 -6.30 6.41
CA HIS A 132 9.09 -5.59 5.85
C HIS A 132 9.32 -4.27 6.55
N VAL A 133 10.53 -3.73 6.38
CA VAL A 133 10.93 -2.44 6.93
C VAL A 133 10.47 -1.31 6.00
N ILE A 134 10.03 -0.22 6.61
CA ILE A 134 9.67 1.03 5.94
C ILE A 134 10.52 2.16 6.52
N ARG A 135 10.76 3.21 5.73
CA ARG A 135 11.45 4.42 6.18
C ARG A 135 10.58 5.65 6.00
N ARG A 136 10.44 6.46 7.04
CA ARG A 136 9.78 7.78 6.95
C ARG A 136 10.69 8.81 7.61
N GLY A 137 11.34 9.64 6.79
CA GLY A 137 12.43 10.49 7.26
C GLY A 137 13.56 9.61 7.81
N ASP A 138 14.04 9.94 9.00
CA ASP A 138 15.13 9.21 9.65
C ASP A 138 14.64 8.00 10.47
N THR A 139 13.33 7.76 10.53
CA THR A 139 12.75 6.69 11.36
C THR A 139 12.44 5.45 10.53
N LEU A 140 12.87 4.29 11.06
CA LEU A 140 12.49 2.98 10.55
C LEU A 140 11.24 2.45 11.26
N GLY A 141 10.39 1.75 10.51
CA GLY A 141 9.27 1.00 11.05
C GLY A 141 9.12 -0.35 10.39
N VAL A 142 8.30 -1.21 10.97
CA VAL A 142 7.94 -2.52 10.42
C VAL A 142 6.47 -2.51 10.07
N ARG A 143 6.15 -2.88 8.84
CA ARG A 143 4.78 -3.11 8.44
C ARG A 143 4.48 -4.59 8.40
N VAL A 144 3.48 -5.00 9.18
CA VAL A 144 3.01 -6.38 9.25
C VAL A 144 1.73 -6.51 8.43
N ARG A 145 1.69 -7.56 7.61
CA ARG A 145 0.53 -7.97 6.82
C ARG A 145 0.15 -9.40 7.15
N ASP A 146 -1.12 -9.72 7.02
CA ASP A 146 -1.65 -11.07 7.09
C ASP A 146 -2.59 -11.31 5.90
N ALA A 147 -2.25 -12.29 5.07
CA ALA A 147 -3.09 -12.72 3.96
C ALA A 147 -4.45 -13.28 4.43
N GLU A 148 -4.66 -13.62 5.70
CA GLU A 148 -6.01 -13.98 6.17
C GLU A 148 -6.56 -12.96 7.17
N ALA A 149 -6.08 -11.71 7.11
CA ALA A 149 -6.57 -10.62 7.95
C ALA A 149 -8.11 -10.52 7.93
N PRO A 150 -8.76 -10.36 9.10
CA PRO A 150 -10.21 -10.23 9.18
C PRO A 150 -10.79 -9.12 8.30
N ALA A 151 -10.05 -8.01 8.12
CA ALA A 151 -10.45 -6.92 7.26
C ALA A 151 -10.62 -7.34 5.78
N ARG A 152 -9.82 -8.30 5.28
CA ARG A 152 -10.01 -8.86 3.93
C ARG A 152 -11.31 -9.67 3.84
N GLN A 153 -11.62 -10.44 4.87
CA GLN A 153 -12.81 -11.30 4.93
C GLN A 153 -14.10 -10.50 5.15
N ALA A 154 -14.00 -9.40 5.90
CA ALA A 154 -15.10 -8.50 6.21
C ALA A 154 -15.38 -7.47 5.11
N PHE A 155 -14.50 -7.33 4.12
CA PHE A 155 -14.66 -6.35 3.06
C PHE A 155 -15.89 -6.64 2.18
N ARG A 156 -16.66 -5.61 1.84
CA ARG A 156 -17.91 -5.72 1.07
C ARG A 156 -17.91 -4.95 -0.25
N GLY A 157 -16.77 -4.38 -0.64
CA GLY A 157 -16.64 -3.56 -1.83
C GLY A 157 -16.44 -2.08 -1.52
N ILE A 158 -16.31 -1.29 -2.58
CA ILE A 158 -16.22 0.15 -2.52
C ILE A 158 -17.53 0.68 -3.09
N GLU A 159 -18.18 1.61 -2.40
CA GLU A 159 -19.31 2.34 -2.96
C GLU A 159 -18.82 3.25 -4.09
N ILE A 160 -19.45 3.13 -5.25
CA ILE A 160 -18.96 3.73 -6.49
C ILE A 160 -20.14 4.39 -7.20
N PHE A 161 -19.94 5.62 -7.64
CA PHE A 161 -20.90 6.31 -8.50
C PHE A 161 -20.84 5.79 -9.95
N PRO A 162 -21.94 5.85 -10.72
CA PRO A 162 -21.91 5.55 -12.14
C PRO A 162 -20.86 6.37 -12.88
N VAL A 163 -20.28 5.80 -13.94
CA VAL A 163 -19.42 6.58 -14.83
C VAL A 163 -20.30 7.57 -15.60
N ASP A 164 -19.94 8.85 -15.54
CA ASP A 164 -20.65 9.92 -16.22
C ASP A 164 -19.63 10.86 -16.87
N GLU A 165 -19.72 11.02 -18.19
CA GLU A 165 -18.79 11.88 -18.94
C GLU A 165 -18.89 13.35 -18.53
N ARG A 166 -20.01 13.79 -17.94
CA ARG A 166 -20.17 15.15 -17.42
C ARG A 166 -19.23 15.44 -16.25
N TRP A 167 -18.67 14.40 -15.63
CA TRP A 167 -17.66 14.53 -14.56
C TRP A 167 -16.23 14.42 -15.08
N ARG A 168 -16.05 14.20 -16.40
CA ARG A 168 -14.74 14.25 -17.07
C ARG A 168 -14.45 15.68 -17.51
N LEU A 169 -13.73 16.40 -16.67
CA LEU A 169 -13.34 17.79 -16.91
C LEU A 169 -11.88 17.86 -17.36
N GLU A 170 -11.60 18.67 -18.37
CA GLU A 170 -10.22 19.07 -18.70
C GLU A 170 -9.79 20.21 -17.81
N ALA A 171 -8.60 20.11 -17.23
CA ALA A 171 -8.03 21.14 -16.38
C ALA A 171 -6.57 21.38 -16.75
N THR A 172 -6.14 22.64 -16.65
CA THR A 172 -4.73 23.02 -16.80
C THR A 172 -4.07 23.02 -15.42
N PHE A 173 -2.93 22.35 -15.30
CA PHE A 173 -2.12 22.40 -14.09
C PHE A 173 -1.32 23.69 -14.05
N GLU A 174 -1.59 24.53 -13.05
CA GLU A 174 -0.80 25.72 -12.74
C GLU A 174 0.01 25.46 -11.45
N PRO A 175 1.35 25.46 -11.50
CA PRO A 175 2.16 25.30 -10.30
C PRO A 175 1.85 26.39 -9.27
N GLY A 176 1.68 25.99 -8.01
CA GLY A 176 1.54 26.94 -6.91
C GLY A 176 2.84 27.71 -6.65
N PRO A 177 2.76 28.89 -5.98
CA PRO A 177 3.95 29.60 -5.51
C PRO A 177 4.79 28.70 -4.60
N PRO A 178 6.13 28.72 -4.71
CA PRO A 178 7.01 27.81 -3.97
C PRO A 178 6.95 27.98 -2.44
N ASP A 179 6.47 29.12 -1.97
CA ASP A 179 6.37 29.53 -0.57
C ASP A 179 4.95 29.47 0.01
N ARG A 180 3.96 29.02 -0.79
CA ARG A 180 2.59 28.92 -0.33
C ARG A 180 2.40 27.64 0.51
N GLU A 181 2.41 27.80 1.83
CA GLU A 181 1.98 26.74 2.73
C GLU A 181 0.47 26.50 2.58
N VAL A 182 0.11 25.27 2.24
CA VAL A 182 -1.28 24.81 2.29
C VAL A 182 -1.49 24.20 3.68
N PRO A 183 -2.40 24.75 4.52
CA PRO A 183 -2.70 24.16 5.82
C PRO A 183 -3.18 22.72 5.62
N ARG A 184 -2.37 21.74 6.05
CA ARG A 184 -2.80 20.35 6.09
C ARG A 184 -3.69 20.19 7.32
N GLY A 185 -4.99 20.11 7.09
CA GLY A 185 -5.93 19.75 8.16
C GLY A 185 -5.47 18.46 8.84
N ARG A 186 -5.50 18.45 10.18
CA ARG A 186 -5.18 17.24 10.94
C ARG A 186 -6.29 16.21 10.65
N PRO A 187 -5.98 15.02 10.11
CA PRO A 187 -6.98 13.96 10.05
C PRO A 187 -7.41 13.60 11.48
N PRO A 188 -8.68 13.23 11.71
CA PRO A 188 -9.11 12.75 13.02
C PRO A 188 -8.21 11.57 13.45
N ASP A 189 -7.90 11.50 14.74
CA ASP A 189 -7.00 10.50 15.29
C ASP A 189 -7.55 9.08 15.05
N ILE A 190 -6.87 8.31 14.18
CA ILE A 190 -7.24 6.92 13.85
C ILE A 190 -6.51 5.89 14.73
N SER A 191 -5.75 6.32 15.75
CA SER A 191 -4.99 5.42 16.63
C SER A 191 -5.87 4.46 17.44
N THR A 192 -7.16 4.75 17.63
CA THR A 192 -8.03 3.99 18.54
C THR A 192 -8.95 2.98 17.85
N ALA A 193 -9.03 2.98 16.51
CA ALA A 193 -10.07 2.24 15.80
C ALA A 193 -9.84 0.71 15.70
N ASN A 194 -8.61 0.22 15.91
CA ASN A 194 -8.31 -1.20 15.68
C ASN A 194 -8.38 -2.08 16.94
N ASN A 195 -8.76 -1.56 18.11
CA ASN A 195 -8.63 -2.31 19.36
C ASN A 195 -9.78 -2.18 20.39
N THR A 196 -11.04 -1.99 19.97
CA THR A 196 -12.16 -2.02 20.91
C THR A 196 -13.35 -2.84 20.39
N THR A 197 -13.34 -4.14 20.70
CA THR A 197 -14.57 -4.86 21.02
C THR A 197 -15.03 -4.35 22.38
N THR A 198 -16.09 -3.54 22.44
CA THR A 198 -17.03 -3.44 23.57
C THR A 198 -18.26 -2.67 23.09
N GLN A 199 -19.42 -3.30 23.27
CA GLN A 199 -20.75 -2.70 23.18
C GLN A 199 -20.81 -1.41 23.98
N GLU A 200 -21.26 -0.32 23.38
CA GLU A 200 -22.16 0.61 24.06
C GLU A 200 -23.02 1.32 23.02
N GLY A 201 -24.33 1.15 23.16
CA GLY A 201 -25.32 1.76 22.29
C GLY A 201 -25.40 3.26 22.55
N LEU A 202 -25.43 4.04 21.47
CA LEU A 202 -25.85 5.44 21.52
C LEU A 202 -27.05 5.65 20.58
N PRO A 203 -27.97 6.54 20.98
CA PRO A 203 -29.35 6.55 20.50
C PRO A 203 -29.49 7.12 19.09
N ARG A 204 -30.46 6.57 18.35
CA ARG A 204 -30.97 7.15 17.10
C ARG A 204 -31.82 8.36 17.44
N GLU A 205 -31.33 9.56 17.15
CA GLU A 205 -32.17 10.73 16.84
C GLU A 205 -31.30 11.91 16.35
N GLY A 206 -31.69 12.54 15.23
CA GLY A 206 -31.20 13.87 14.83
C GLY A 206 -30.33 13.96 13.57
N LEU A 207 -30.64 13.28 12.46
CA LEU A 207 -30.04 13.62 11.16
C LEU A 207 -30.69 14.91 10.62
N GLY A 208 -30.04 16.02 10.91
CA GLY A 208 -30.31 17.34 10.32
C GLY A 208 -30.05 17.32 8.82
N ARG A 209 -31.12 17.61 8.07
CA ARG A 209 -31.19 17.92 6.64
C ARG A 209 -30.21 19.06 6.30
N PHE A 210 -29.25 18.84 5.40
CA PHE A 210 -28.62 19.93 4.65
C PHE A 210 -28.87 19.72 3.16
N MET A 211 -29.96 20.34 2.70
CA MET A 211 -30.30 20.63 1.31
C MET A 211 -29.65 21.98 0.96
N GLY A 212 -28.59 21.98 0.16
CA GLY A 212 -28.05 23.18 -0.46
C GLY A 212 -28.75 23.46 -1.79
N VAL A 213 -29.79 24.29 -1.75
CA VAL A 213 -30.40 24.92 -2.93
C VAL A 213 -29.45 26.00 -3.43
N MET A 214 -29.12 26.01 -4.73
CA MET A 214 -28.68 27.22 -5.41
C MET A 214 -29.61 27.45 -6.61
N LEU A 215 -30.42 28.51 -6.51
CA LEU A 215 -31.33 28.99 -7.54
C LEU A 215 -30.60 29.95 -8.49
N LYS A 216 -30.80 29.70 -9.79
CA LYS A 216 -31.11 30.62 -10.89
C LYS A 216 -30.23 31.87 -11.14
N GLY A 217 -29.62 31.88 -12.33
CA GLY A 217 -29.91 32.87 -13.37
C GLY A 217 -30.61 32.16 -14.52
#